data_AF-A0A971NAA5-F1
#
_entry.id   AF-A0A971NAA5-F1
#
_cell.length_a   1.000
_cell.length_b   1.000
_cell.length_c   1.000
_cell.angle_alpha   90.00
_cell.angle_beta   90.00
_cell.angle_gamma   90.00
#
_symmetry.space_group_name_H-M   'P 1'
#
loop_
_entity.id
_entity.type
_entity.pdbx_description
1 polymer ?
#
loop_
_entity_poly.entity_id
_entity_poly.type
_entity_poly.pdbx_seq_one_letter_code
_entity_poly.pdbx_strand_id
1 'polypeptide(L)'
;MKKESLNAWKKFFSTFRTEVEELGWEVLERAWSSDTERTEYYLSLILPRMASNLKLRSTREQYSVDYVMFTDSGVPWAFVQTENDIANTYDEVCKLCCFTAPVRVLITVSEWNSSLGGWTHPGYRSFYLPAWQELVEKYNKVWPRVGVLSVIVGERGRDGIIRFYSYVFNTDGKLVQKAEPAFALGS
;
A
#
# COMPACT_ATOMS: atom_id res chain seq x y z
N MET A 1 15.21 -9.03 -13.17
CA MET A 1 14.82 -8.67 -11.79
C MET A 1 14.22 -7.27 -11.61
N LYS A 2 14.94 -6.12 -11.74
CA LYS A 2 14.32 -4.79 -11.49
C LYS A 2 13.01 -4.54 -12.29
N LYS A 3 12.95 -5.01 -13.55
CA LYS A 3 11.78 -4.87 -14.42
C LYS A 3 10.59 -5.77 -14.03
N GLU A 4 10.86 -6.99 -13.54
CA GLU A 4 9.81 -7.96 -13.21
C GLU A 4 9.05 -7.55 -11.95
N SER A 5 9.75 -7.11 -10.91
CA SER A 5 9.13 -6.62 -9.67
C SER A 5 8.33 -5.34 -9.89
N LEU A 6 8.81 -4.43 -10.75
CA LEU A 6 8.04 -3.25 -11.15
C LEU A 6 6.79 -3.63 -11.97
N ASN A 7 6.87 -4.63 -12.84
CA ASN A 7 5.71 -5.15 -13.55
C ASN A 7 4.72 -5.83 -12.59
N ALA A 8 5.22 -6.56 -11.59
CA ALA A 8 4.39 -7.17 -10.55
C ALA A 8 3.66 -6.09 -9.73
N TRP A 9 4.36 -5.01 -9.35
CA TRP A 9 3.74 -3.86 -8.70
C TRP A 9 2.67 -3.20 -9.57
N LYS A 10 2.96 -2.95 -10.85
CA LYS A 10 1.98 -2.35 -11.77
C LYS A 10 0.70 -3.19 -11.84
N LYS A 11 0.83 -4.52 -11.92
CA LYS A 11 -0.30 -5.45 -11.88
C LYS A 11 -1.05 -5.37 -10.55
N PHE A 12 -0.33 -5.43 -9.43
CA PHE A 12 -0.92 -5.30 -8.09
C PHE A 12 -1.75 -4.01 -7.98
N PHE A 13 -1.14 -2.87 -8.32
CA PHE A 13 -1.76 -1.57 -8.13
C PHE A 13 -2.90 -1.32 -9.13
N SER A 14 -2.79 -1.77 -10.38
CA SER A 14 -3.90 -1.67 -11.33
C SER A 14 -5.10 -2.49 -10.85
N THR A 15 -4.87 -3.72 -10.34
CA THR A 15 -5.97 -4.53 -9.79
C THR A 15 -6.55 -3.91 -8.53
N PHE A 16 -5.72 -3.39 -7.61
CA PHE A 16 -6.20 -2.65 -6.43
C PHE A 16 -7.13 -1.50 -6.83
N ARG A 17 -6.68 -0.67 -7.78
CA ARG A 17 -7.47 0.45 -8.30
C ARG A 17 -8.80 -0.04 -8.88
N THR A 18 -8.76 -1.05 -9.75
CA THR A 18 -9.97 -1.62 -10.37
C THR A 18 -10.95 -2.13 -9.31
N GLU A 19 -10.49 -2.87 -8.29
CA GLU A 19 -11.40 -3.34 -7.23
C GLU A 19 -12.05 -2.20 -6.45
N VAL A 20 -11.28 -1.15 -6.15
CA VAL A 20 -11.81 0.03 -5.43
C VAL A 20 -12.82 0.78 -6.30
N GLU A 21 -12.52 0.99 -7.58
CA GLU A 21 -13.39 1.66 -8.54
C GLU A 21 -14.68 0.86 -8.81
N GLU A 22 -14.59 -0.48 -8.95
CA GLU A 22 -15.75 -1.36 -9.22
C GLU A 22 -16.74 -1.44 -8.05
N LEU A 23 -16.26 -1.42 -6.80
CA LEU A 23 -17.15 -1.40 -5.63
C LEU A 23 -17.85 -0.05 -5.46
N GLY A 24 -17.31 1.01 -6.05
CA GLY A 24 -17.93 2.33 -6.10
C GLY A 24 -17.82 3.15 -4.82
N TRP A 25 -18.27 4.40 -4.93
CA TRP A 25 -18.16 5.41 -3.88
C TRP A 25 -18.88 5.02 -2.59
N GLU A 26 -20.11 4.52 -2.66
CA GLU A 26 -20.93 4.25 -1.46
C GLU A 26 -20.28 3.21 -0.52
N VAL A 27 -19.65 2.19 -1.09
CA VAL A 27 -18.95 1.15 -0.32
C VAL A 27 -17.67 1.73 0.28
N LEU A 28 -16.92 2.51 -0.51
CA LEU A 28 -15.70 3.14 -0.05
C LEU A 28 -15.97 4.16 1.06
N GLU A 29 -17.02 4.98 0.94
CA GLU A 29 -17.41 5.96 1.94
C GLU A 29 -17.74 5.29 3.28
N ARG A 30 -18.49 4.18 3.24
CA ARG A 30 -18.79 3.37 4.43
C ARG A 30 -17.53 2.81 5.07
N ALA A 31 -16.64 2.24 4.26
CA ALA A 31 -15.35 1.71 4.73
C ALA A 31 -14.51 2.80 5.44
N TRP A 32 -14.62 4.05 5.01
CA TRP A 32 -13.90 5.18 5.58
C TRP A 32 -14.63 5.89 6.73
N SER A 33 -15.68 5.28 7.29
CA SER A 33 -16.41 5.82 8.46
C SER A 33 -15.75 5.51 9.80
N SER A 34 -14.94 4.45 9.88
CA SER A 34 -14.17 4.08 11.07
C SER A 34 -12.90 3.32 10.68
N ASP A 35 -12.01 3.07 11.64
CA ASP A 35 -10.79 2.28 11.41
C ASP A 35 -11.11 0.79 11.24
N THR A 36 -12.06 0.26 12.01
CA THR A 36 -12.51 -1.14 11.91
C THR A 36 -13.11 -1.47 10.55
N GLU A 37 -14.02 -0.62 10.06
CA GLU A 37 -14.64 -0.77 8.74
C GLU A 37 -13.59 -0.72 7.62
N ARG A 38 -12.55 0.11 7.79
CA ARG A 38 -11.48 0.27 6.81
C ARG A 38 -10.56 -0.93 6.75
N THR A 39 -10.16 -1.45 7.91
CA THR A 39 -9.39 -2.70 8.01
C THR A 39 -10.16 -3.84 7.35
N GLU A 40 -11.45 -3.99 7.68
CA GLU A 40 -12.25 -5.09 7.13
C GLU A 40 -12.51 -4.92 5.63
N TYR A 41 -12.69 -3.69 5.15
CA TYR A 41 -12.76 -3.39 3.72
C TYR A 41 -11.51 -3.86 2.96
N TYR A 42 -10.31 -3.58 3.47
CA TYR A 42 -9.10 -4.05 2.81
C TYR A 42 -8.90 -5.57 2.94
N LEU A 43 -9.00 -6.12 4.16
CA LEU A 43 -8.63 -7.51 4.45
C LEU A 43 -9.66 -8.54 4.00
N SER A 44 -10.95 -8.19 4.04
CA SER A 44 -12.05 -9.13 3.72
C SER A 44 -12.73 -8.86 2.38
N LEU A 45 -12.55 -7.68 1.79
CA LEU A 45 -13.18 -7.35 0.50
C LEU A 45 -12.14 -7.12 -0.60
N ILE A 46 -11.28 -6.11 -0.49
CA ILE A 46 -10.34 -5.74 -1.56
C ILE A 46 -9.28 -6.81 -1.81
N LEU A 47 -8.47 -7.15 -0.80
CA LEU A 47 -7.33 -8.06 -1.00
C LEU A 47 -7.75 -9.47 -1.45
N PRO A 48 -8.85 -10.08 -0.95
CA PRO A 48 -9.35 -11.35 -1.48
C PRO A 48 -9.78 -11.27 -2.95
N ARG A 49 -10.48 -10.21 -3.35
CA ARG A 49 -10.89 -10.01 -4.75
C ARG A 49 -9.68 -9.82 -5.66
N MET A 50 -8.71 -9.02 -5.22
CA MET A 50 -7.44 -8.84 -5.93
C MET A 50 -6.70 -10.17 -6.11
N ALA A 51 -6.59 -10.99 -5.05
CA ALA A 51 -5.93 -12.29 -5.13
C ALA A 51 -6.60 -13.20 -6.16
N SER A 52 -7.94 -13.26 -6.15
CA SER A 52 -8.73 -14.02 -7.13
C SER A 52 -8.48 -13.54 -8.57
N ASN A 53 -8.53 -12.23 -8.81
CA ASN A 53 -8.31 -11.64 -10.13
C ASN A 53 -6.87 -11.81 -10.64
N LEU A 54 -5.89 -11.84 -9.73
CA LEU A 54 -4.50 -12.14 -10.04
C LEU A 54 -4.21 -13.64 -10.14
N LYS A 55 -5.20 -14.51 -9.91
CA LYS A 55 -5.06 -15.98 -9.84
C LYS A 55 -4.00 -16.40 -8.81
N LEU A 56 -4.07 -15.79 -7.64
CA LEU A 56 -3.19 -16.07 -6.50
C LEU A 56 -4.02 -16.69 -5.39
N ARG A 57 -3.41 -17.60 -4.65
CA ARG A 57 -3.95 -18.04 -3.35
C ARG A 57 -3.65 -16.97 -2.31
N SER A 58 -4.42 -16.91 -1.22
CA SER A 58 -4.16 -15.94 -0.17
C SER A 58 -4.55 -16.43 1.21
N THR A 59 -3.99 -15.78 2.23
CA THR A 59 -4.40 -15.95 3.63
C THR A 59 -4.22 -14.65 4.41
N ARG A 60 -4.97 -14.54 5.51
CA ARG A 60 -4.80 -13.48 6.51
C ARG A 60 -3.77 -13.90 7.57
N GLU A 61 -3.14 -12.90 8.20
CA GLU A 61 -2.36 -13.02 9.45
C GLU A 61 -1.24 -14.06 9.44
N GLN A 62 -0.64 -14.32 8.28
CA GLN A 62 0.47 -15.26 8.17
C GLN A 62 1.82 -14.56 8.33
N TYR A 63 2.74 -15.16 9.09
CA TYR A 63 4.07 -14.60 9.37
C TYR A 63 4.06 -13.23 10.06
N SER A 64 2.99 -12.91 10.80
CA SER A 64 2.79 -11.60 11.44
C SER A 64 2.65 -10.44 10.43
N VAL A 65 2.20 -10.74 9.21
CA VAL A 65 1.66 -9.73 8.29
C VAL A 65 0.17 -9.95 8.08
N ASP A 66 -0.57 -8.88 7.83
CA ASP A 66 -2.02 -8.90 7.74
C ASP A 66 -2.52 -9.76 6.59
N TYR A 67 -1.80 -9.75 5.47
CA TYR A 67 -2.19 -10.49 4.28
C TYR A 67 -1.01 -11.00 3.45
N VAL A 68 -1.11 -12.23 2.95
CA VAL A 68 -0.13 -12.83 2.06
C VAL A 68 -0.82 -13.41 0.83
N MET A 69 -0.27 -13.13 -0.36
CA MET A 69 -0.69 -13.73 -1.62
C MET A 69 0.40 -14.67 -2.12
N PHE A 70 0.01 -15.84 -2.62
CA PHE A 70 0.90 -16.92 -3.07
C PHE A 70 0.63 -17.28 -4.53
N THR A 71 1.67 -17.70 -5.22
CA THR A 71 1.53 -18.44 -6.47
C THR A 71 0.85 -19.79 -6.22
N ASP A 72 0.42 -20.45 -7.30
CA ASP A 72 -0.13 -21.82 -7.22
C ASP A 72 0.86 -22.79 -6.57
N SER A 73 2.17 -22.63 -6.84
CA SER A 73 3.25 -23.40 -6.22
C SER A 73 3.50 -23.11 -4.73
N GLY A 74 2.78 -22.17 -4.13
CA GLY A 74 2.89 -21.86 -2.70
C GLY A 74 4.03 -20.93 -2.34
N VAL A 75 4.59 -20.22 -3.32
CA VAL A 75 5.64 -19.22 -3.09
C VAL A 75 4.99 -17.86 -2.86
N PRO A 76 5.37 -17.10 -1.80
CA PRO A 76 4.86 -15.75 -1.59
C PRO A 76 5.11 -14.84 -2.81
N TRP A 77 4.05 -14.25 -3.32
CA TRP A 77 4.07 -13.28 -4.40
C TRP A 77 3.94 -11.84 -3.88
N ALA A 78 3.10 -11.63 -2.86
CA ALA A 78 2.98 -10.36 -2.16
C ALA A 78 2.80 -10.53 -0.66
N PHE A 79 3.42 -9.64 0.11
CA PHE A 79 3.14 -9.40 1.53
C PHE A 79 2.50 -8.02 1.66
N VAL A 80 1.41 -7.92 2.41
CA VAL A 80 0.66 -6.66 2.60
C VAL A 80 0.46 -6.41 4.09
N GLN A 81 0.83 -5.21 4.53
CA GLN A 81 0.39 -4.63 5.80
C GLN A 81 -0.63 -3.53 5.54
N THR A 82 -1.60 -3.43 6.45
CA THR A 82 -2.60 -2.38 6.50
C THR A 82 -2.46 -1.62 7.82
N GLU A 83 -2.46 -0.28 7.78
CA GLU A 83 -2.30 0.53 8.99
C GLU A 83 -3.19 1.78 8.92
N ASN A 84 -3.99 2.03 9.95
CA ASN A 84 -4.88 3.19 10.02
C ASN A 84 -4.23 4.43 10.65
N ASP A 85 -3.12 4.25 11.38
CA ASP A 85 -2.36 5.33 11.98
C ASP A 85 -0.96 5.43 11.37
N ILE A 86 -0.72 6.54 10.66
CA ILE A 86 0.57 6.85 10.03
C ILE A 86 1.75 6.77 11.01
N ALA A 87 1.54 7.06 12.30
CA ALA A 87 2.58 7.01 13.33
C ALA A 87 3.13 5.60 13.57
N ASN A 88 2.30 4.57 13.36
CA ASN A 88 2.66 3.17 13.57
C ASN A 88 3.33 2.53 12.34
N THR A 89 3.32 3.22 11.19
CA THR A 89 3.84 2.67 9.93
C THR A 89 5.34 2.38 9.93
N TYR A 90 6.10 2.96 10.87
CA TYR A 90 7.54 2.71 11.00
C TYR A 90 7.82 1.22 11.20
N ASP A 91 7.12 0.59 12.15
CA ASP A 91 7.31 -0.83 12.46
C ASP A 91 6.83 -1.71 11.31
N GLU A 92 5.76 -1.32 10.63
CA GLU A 92 5.24 -2.06 9.47
C GLU A 92 6.18 -2.03 8.27
N VAL A 93 6.82 -0.88 8.00
CA VAL A 93 7.86 -0.79 6.97
C VAL A 93 9.07 -1.64 7.36
N CYS A 94 9.47 -1.65 8.64
CA CYS A 94 10.55 -2.51 9.13
C CYS A 94 10.22 -4.01 8.93
N LYS A 95 9.01 -4.45 9.27
CA LYS A 95 8.55 -5.82 9.03
C LYS A 95 8.57 -6.17 7.55
N LEU A 96 8.02 -5.32 6.68
CA LEU A 96 8.04 -5.55 5.22
C LEU A 96 9.48 -5.59 4.68
N CYS A 97 10.38 -4.77 5.23
CA CYS A 97 11.79 -4.84 4.92
C CYS A 97 12.42 -6.19 5.31
N CYS A 98 11.82 -6.98 6.21
CA CYS A 98 12.29 -8.31 6.60
C CYS A 98 11.84 -9.45 5.67
N PHE A 99 10.92 -9.22 4.73
CA PHE A 99 10.44 -10.23 3.78
C PHE A 99 11.09 -10.15 2.39
N THR A 100 10.99 -11.25 1.63
CA THR A 100 11.42 -11.34 0.23
C THR A 100 10.24 -11.81 -0.62
N ALA A 101 9.79 -10.95 -1.53
CA ALA A 101 8.74 -11.24 -2.50
C ALA A 101 8.84 -10.26 -3.67
N PRO A 102 8.27 -10.57 -4.85
CA PRO A 102 8.14 -9.63 -5.96
C PRO A 102 7.57 -8.27 -5.53
N VAL A 103 6.57 -8.28 -4.65
CA VAL A 103 5.88 -7.08 -4.15
C VAL A 103 5.74 -7.15 -2.64
N ARG A 104 6.01 -6.05 -1.94
CA ARG A 104 5.74 -5.86 -0.52
C ARG A 104 5.03 -4.52 -0.37
N VAL A 105 3.89 -4.49 0.31
CA VAL A 105 3.01 -3.32 0.27
C VAL A 105 2.62 -2.91 1.68
N LEU A 106 2.76 -1.63 1.98
CA LEU A 106 2.03 -0.99 3.06
C LEU A 106 0.83 -0.25 2.46
N ILE A 107 -0.37 -0.52 2.94
CA ILE A 107 -1.56 0.28 2.68
C ILE A 107 -1.84 1.06 3.96
N THR A 108 -1.82 2.38 3.88
CA THR A 108 -2.07 3.23 5.04
C THR A 108 -2.92 4.43 4.67
N VAL A 109 -3.25 5.25 5.66
CA VAL A 109 -4.13 6.40 5.54
C VAL A 109 -3.58 7.57 6.34
N SER A 110 -3.73 8.77 5.80
CA SER A 110 -3.27 9.98 6.49
C SER A 110 -3.76 11.26 5.81
N GLU A 111 -3.71 12.37 6.55
CA GLU A 111 -3.74 13.72 6.01
C GLU A 111 -2.42 13.98 5.25
N TRP A 112 -2.37 13.58 3.99
CA TRP A 112 -1.13 13.30 3.29
C TRP A 112 -0.58 14.52 2.52
N ASN A 113 -1.38 15.11 1.64
CA ASN A 113 -0.99 16.18 0.73
C ASN A 113 -1.64 17.50 1.15
N SER A 114 -0.82 18.47 1.57
CA SER A 114 -1.29 19.81 1.97
C SER A 114 -2.05 20.57 0.89
N SER A 115 -1.68 20.39 -0.39
CA SER A 115 -2.28 21.14 -1.49
C SER A 115 -3.66 20.61 -1.88
N LEU A 116 -3.87 19.29 -1.75
CA LEU A 116 -5.08 18.63 -2.24
C LEU A 116 -6.07 18.27 -1.14
N GLY A 117 -5.59 17.97 0.07
CA GLY A 117 -6.48 17.60 1.18
C GLY A 117 -7.12 18.79 1.89
N GLY A 118 -6.64 20.03 1.65
CA GLY A 118 -7.18 21.24 2.29
C GLY A 118 -6.86 21.34 3.78
N TRP A 119 -5.77 20.72 4.22
CA TRP A 119 -5.36 20.65 5.61
C TRP A 119 -4.85 21.98 6.16
N THR A 120 -5.00 22.18 7.47
CA THR A 120 -4.44 23.36 8.18
C THR A 120 -2.95 23.20 8.52
N HIS A 121 -2.37 22.03 8.24
CA HIS A 121 -0.95 21.73 8.41
C HIS A 121 -0.35 21.25 7.07
N PRO A 122 0.99 21.14 6.95
CA PRO A 122 1.66 20.81 5.69
C PRO A 122 1.39 19.40 5.10
N GLY A 123 0.53 18.60 5.73
CA GLY A 123 0.39 17.17 5.44
C GLY A 123 1.57 16.35 5.97
N TYR A 124 1.37 15.04 6.07
CA TYR A 124 2.36 14.11 6.63
C TYR A 124 3.35 13.58 5.58
N ARG A 125 3.12 13.84 4.29
CA ARG A 125 3.98 13.37 3.19
C ARG A 125 5.44 13.77 3.35
N SER A 126 5.72 15.03 3.71
CA SER A 126 7.10 15.54 3.83
C SER A 126 7.86 14.93 5.01
N PHE A 127 7.16 14.35 5.99
CA PHE A 127 7.76 13.71 7.15
C PHE A 127 7.98 12.20 6.93
N TYR A 128 6.92 11.47 6.56
CA TYR A 128 6.99 10.01 6.52
C TYR A 128 7.60 9.46 5.24
N LEU A 129 7.41 10.11 4.09
CA LEU A 129 7.97 9.59 2.84
C LEU A 129 9.52 9.52 2.85
N PRO A 130 10.24 10.56 3.30
CA PRO A 130 11.69 10.46 3.49
C PRO A 130 12.09 9.43 4.55
N ALA A 131 11.35 9.33 5.67
CA ALA A 131 11.65 8.37 6.73
C ALA A 131 11.52 6.91 6.25
N TRP A 132 10.45 6.60 5.52
CA TRP A 132 10.31 5.27 4.89
C TRP A 132 11.41 5.00 3.88
N GLN A 133 11.80 5.98 3.07
CA GLN A 133 12.90 5.82 2.11
C GLN A 133 14.21 5.48 2.84
N GLU A 134 14.54 6.22 3.89
CA GLU A 134 15.75 6.00 4.70
C GLU A 134 15.76 4.58 5.31
N LEU A 135 14.61 4.11 5.82
CA LEU A 135 14.50 2.75 6.34
C LEU A 135 14.78 1.69 5.27
N VAL A 136 14.13 1.81 4.11
CA VAL A 136 14.32 0.85 3.03
C VAL A 136 15.77 0.86 2.54
N GLU A 137 16.39 2.03 2.41
CA GLU A 137 17.82 2.17 2.06
C GLU A 137 18.72 1.51 3.12
N LYS A 138 18.47 1.76 4.41
CA LYS A 138 19.23 1.16 5.52
C LYS A 138 19.17 -0.36 5.51
N TYR A 139 17.99 -0.94 5.36
CA TYR A 139 17.82 -2.39 5.29
C TYR A 139 18.47 -2.99 4.04
N ASN A 140 18.28 -2.38 2.86
CA ASN A 140 18.88 -2.86 1.62
C ASN A 140 20.42 -2.78 1.63
N LYS A 141 21.01 -1.82 2.35
CA LYS A 141 22.48 -1.73 2.50
C LYS A 141 23.06 -2.94 3.26
N VAL A 142 22.33 -3.45 4.25
CA VAL A 142 22.76 -4.59 5.06
C VAL A 142 22.37 -5.92 4.41
N TRP A 143 21.16 -6.01 3.87
CA TRP A 143 20.61 -7.21 3.26
C TRP A 143 19.83 -6.86 1.98
N PRO A 144 20.51 -6.81 0.83
CA PRO A 144 19.87 -6.52 -0.45
C PRO A 144 18.79 -7.55 -0.78
N ARG A 145 17.59 -7.09 -1.12
CA ARG A 145 16.44 -7.96 -1.41
C ARG A 145 15.99 -7.82 -2.85
N VAL A 146 15.47 -8.92 -3.37
CA VAL A 146 14.73 -8.91 -4.63
C VAL A 146 13.31 -8.42 -4.38
N GLY A 147 12.72 -7.73 -5.36
CA GLY A 147 11.39 -7.15 -5.20
C GLY A 147 11.37 -5.65 -4.99
N VAL A 148 10.17 -5.08 -4.97
CA VAL A 148 9.93 -3.69 -4.56
C VAL A 148 9.24 -3.64 -3.21
N LEU A 149 9.42 -2.55 -2.49
CA LEU A 149 8.54 -2.17 -1.39
C LEU A 149 7.73 -0.96 -1.87
N SER A 150 6.42 -1.05 -1.76
CA SER A 150 5.51 -0.01 -2.20
C SER A 150 4.64 0.44 -1.05
N VAL A 151 4.23 1.70 -1.10
CA VAL A 151 3.29 2.27 -0.14
C VAL A 151 2.11 2.86 -0.90
N ILE A 152 0.91 2.48 -0.48
CA ILE A 152 -0.35 3.11 -0.89
C ILE A 152 -0.81 3.96 0.30
N VAL A 153 -1.03 5.25 0.06
CA VAL A 153 -1.60 6.14 1.09
C VAL A 153 -2.98 6.59 0.62
N GLY A 154 -4.01 6.24 1.37
CA GLY A 154 -5.33 6.84 1.22
C GLY A 154 -5.42 8.17 1.98
N GLU A 155 -6.14 9.13 1.44
CA GLU A 155 -6.42 10.42 2.08
C GLU A 155 -7.87 10.80 1.80
N ARG A 156 -8.68 11.02 2.85
CA ARG A 156 -9.99 11.65 2.70
C ARG A 156 -9.81 13.16 2.82
N GLY A 157 -9.89 13.92 1.74
CA GLY A 157 -9.78 15.37 1.78
C GLY A 157 -10.97 16.04 2.48
N ARG A 158 -10.82 17.32 2.82
CA ARG A 158 -11.93 18.13 3.37
C ARG A 158 -13.08 18.36 2.39
N ASP A 159 -12.82 18.19 1.11
CA ASP A 159 -13.81 18.17 0.03
C ASP A 159 -14.59 16.85 -0.06
N GLY A 160 -14.35 15.92 0.86
CA GLY A 160 -15.00 14.61 0.90
C GLY A 160 -14.39 13.59 -0.05
N ILE A 161 -13.49 13.98 -0.96
CA ILE A 161 -12.90 13.08 -1.94
C ILE A 161 -11.82 12.20 -1.29
N ILE A 162 -11.89 10.89 -1.54
CA ILE A 162 -10.85 9.93 -1.13
C ILE A 162 -9.85 9.78 -2.26
N ARG A 163 -8.59 10.09 -1.97
CA ARG A 163 -7.44 10.06 -2.89
C ARG A 163 -6.49 8.94 -2.51
N PHE A 164 -5.94 8.25 -3.50
CA PHE A 164 -4.93 7.23 -3.29
C PHE A 164 -3.61 7.64 -3.93
N TYR A 165 -2.55 7.68 -3.13
CA TYR A 165 -1.19 7.93 -3.55
C TYR A 165 -0.42 6.62 -3.63
N SER A 166 0.55 6.53 -4.54
CA SER A 166 1.40 5.35 -4.71
C SER A 166 2.87 5.76 -4.75
N TYR A 167 3.67 5.07 -3.94
CA TYR A 167 5.13 5.19 -3.89
C TYR A 167 5.77 3.82 -4.07
N VAL A 168 6.90 3.78 -4.78
CA VAL A 168 7.65 2.53 -5.03
C VAL A 168 9.12 2.75 -4.75
N PHE A 169 9.65 1.97 -3.81
CA PHE A 169 11.06 1.87 -3.51
C PHE A 169 11.66 0.66 -4.22
N ASN A 170 12.72 0.89 -4.99
CA ASN A 170 13.41 -0.17 -5.71
C ASN A 170 14.33 -0.99 -4.77
N THR A 171 15.07 -1.94 -5.34
CA THR A 171 16.02 -2.80 -4.63
C THR A 171 17.21 -2.05 -4.01
N ASP A 172 17.44 -0.81 -4.43
CA ASP A 172 18.48 0.06 -3.89
C ASP A 172 17.92 0.99 -2.80
N GLY A 173 16.64 0.84 -2.44
CA GLY A 173 15.89 1.70 -1.52
C GLY A 173 15.47 3.04 -2.10
N LYS A 174 15.83 3.33 -3.35
CA LYS A 174 15.51 4.59 -4.01
C LYS A 174 14.05 4.63 -4.44
N LEU A 175 13.42 5.77 -4.23
CA LEU A 175 12.08 6.06 -4.71
C LEU A 175 12.09 6.24 -6.24
N VAL A 176 11.49 5.30 -6.97
CA VAL A 176 11.52 5.23 -8.45
C VAL A 176 10.19 5.59 -9.12
N GLN A 177 9.09 5.60 -8.36
CA GLN A 177 7.80 6.06 -8.83
C GLN A 177 7.20 6.96 -7.75
N LYS A 178 6.88 8.19 -8.14
CA LYS A 178 6.18 9.19 -7.32
C LYS A 178 4.84 9.51 -7.98
N ALA A 179 3.79 9.65 -7.19
CA ALA A 179 2.50 10.10 -7.68
C ALA A 179 1.93 11.23 -6.78
N GLU A 180 1.55 12.34 -7.44
CA GLU A 180 0.31 13.11 -7.14
C GLU A 180 -0.88 12.18 -7.44
N PRO A 181 -2.06 12.32 -6.79
CA PRO A 181 -2.93 11.17 -6.49
C PRO A 181 -3.13 10.25 -7.70
N ALA A 182 -2.80 8.98 -7.51
CA ALA A 182 -2.80 7.98 -8.57
C ALA A 182 -4.21 7.68 -9.07
N PHE A 183 -5.21 7.81 -8.19
CA PHE A 183 -6.63 7.91 -8.51
C PHE A 183 -7.40 8.49 -7.32
N ALA A 184 -8.66 8.88 -7.54
CA ALA A 184 -9.54 9.43 -6.51
C ALA A 184 -11.00 9.07 -6.78
N LEU A 185 -11.80 8.95 -5.72
CA LEU A 185 -13.24 8.73 -5.77
C LEU A 185 -13.96 9.78 -4.90
N GLY A 186 -15.08 10.27 -5.38
CA GLY A 186 -15.98 11.19 -4.68
C GLY A 186 -17.36 11.14 -5.33
N SER A 187 -18.37 11.62 -4.59
CA SER A 187 -19.75 11.76 -5.07
C SER A 187 -19.90 12.75 -6.23
#